data_AF-A0A818BD59-F1
#
_entry.id   AF-A0A818BD59-F1
#
_cell.length_a   1.000
_cell.length_b   1.000
_cell.length_c   1.000
_cell.angle_alpha   90.00
_cell.angle_beta   90.00
_cell.angle_gamma   90.00
#
_symmetry.space_group_name_H-M   'P 1'
#
loop_
_entity.id
_entity.type
_entity.pdbx_description
1 polymer ?
#
loop_
_entity_poly.entity_id
_entity_poly.type
_entity_poly.pdbx_seq_one_letter_code
_entity_poly.pdbx_strand_id
1 'polypeptide(L)'
;MLEHNSNLIVLRLLRDLQYNQTPLSSLNLWCLALLVHKCQNQPSTSSTHLFRAVFACLSSGILLPNHIGPGIIDPCEKELVDAAAYLTLEQRLNITSYAQNILRLICFEKYETIFHMKSNQTEQLSMNSTLGDNKME
;
A
#
# COMPACT_ATOMS: atom_id res chain seq x y z
N MET A 1 -3.69 21.11 17.09
CA MET A 1 -2.79 21.43 15.95
C MET A 1 -1.79 20.31 15.61
N LEU A 2 -1.58 19.29 16.45
CA LEU A 2 -0.62 18.19 16.22
C LEU A 2 -1.18 17.02 15.36
N GLU A 3 -2.46 17.05 15.02
CA GLU A 3 -3.19 15.86 14.54
C GLU A 3 -3.16 15.66 13.03
N HIS A 4 -2.87 16.72 12.27
CA HIS A 4 -2.69 16.63 10.81
C HIS A 4 -1.31 16.13 10.40
N ASN A 5 -0.33 16.13 11.32
CA ASN A 5 1.05 15.79 10.98
C ASN A 5 1.24 14.28 10.76
N SER A 6 0.58 13.42 11.53
CA SER A 6 0.71 11.96 11.39
C SER A 6 0.17 11.45 10.06
N ASN A 7 -0.98 11.98 9.60
CA ASN A 7 -1.54 11.65 8.28
C ASN A 7 -0.57 11.98 7.15
N LEU A 8 0.03 13.17 7.17
CA LEU A 8 0.96 13.60 6.13
C LEU A 8 2.24 12.77 6.15
N ILE A 9 2.73 12.38 7.34
CA ILE A 9 3.87 11.47 7.46
C ILE A 9 3.54 10.11 6.85
N VAL A 10 2.40 9.52 7.21
CA VAL A 10 1.97 8.22 6.66
C VAL A 10 1.74 8.31 5.16
N LEU A 11 1.11 9.37 4.66
CA LEU A 11 0.90 9.57 3.23
C LEU A 11 2.22 9.70 2.47
N ARG A 12 3.22 10.38 3.04
CA ARG A 12 4.58 10.47 2.48
C ARG A 12 5.27 9.11 2.45
N LEU A 13 5.17 8.31 3.52
CA LEU A 13 5.71 6.95 3.56
C LEU A 13 5.04 6.05 2.52
N LEU A 14 3.71 6.10 2.40
CA LEU A 14 2.98 5.34 1.38
C LEU A 14 3.39 5.77 -0.03
N ARG A 15 3.58 7.08 -0.27
CA ARG A 15 4.12 7.57 -1.54
C ARG A 15 5.52 7.07 -1.83
N ASP A 16 6.40 7.05 -0.83
CA ASP A 16 7.73 6.48 -1.00
C ASP A 16 7.66 4.99 -1.41
N LEU A 17 6.75 4.22 -0.80
CA LEU A 17 6.49 2.84 -1.22
C LEU A 17 5.97 2.75 -2.66
N GLN A 18 5.15 3.70 -3.13
CA GLN A 18 4.71 3.73 -4.54
C GLN A 18 5.87 3.94 -5.51
N TYR A 19 6.84 4.80 -5.16
CA TYR A 19 8.04 5.02 -5.96
C TYR A 19 8.92 3.77 -6.06
N ASN A 20 8.82 2.87 -5.08
CA ASN A 20 9.55 1.60 -5.06
C ASN A 20 8.88 0.48 -5.89
N GLN A 21 8.13 0.83 -6.95
CA GLN A 21 7.45 -0.10 -7.88
C GLN A 21 6.55 -1.14 -7.19
N THR A 22 5.94 -0.77 -6.06
CA THR A 22 5.03 -1.66 -5.34
C THR A 22 3.66 -1.72 -6.02
N PRO A 23 2.82 -2.72 -5.71
CA PRO A 23 1.44 -2.78 -6.20
C PRO A 23 0.61 -1.53 -5.82
N LEU A 24 0.99 -0.79 -4.78
CA LEU A 24 0.36 0.47 -4.41
C LEU A 24 0.51 1.56 -5.47
N SER A 25 1.45 1.44 -6.42
CA SER A 25 1.60 2.39 -7.55
C SER A 25 0.33 2.52 -8.38
N SER A 26 -0.54 1.51 -8.38
CA SER A 26 -1.85 1.57 -9.06
C SER A 26 -2.83 2.50 -8.34
N LEU A 27 -2.63 2.80 -7.06
CA LEU A 27 -3.50 3.72 -6.31
C LEU A 27 -3.13 5.17 -6.61
N ASN A 28 -4.12 5.98 -6.99
CA ASN A 28 -3.97 7.42 -7.06
C ASN A 28 -3.75 8.01 -5.65
N LEU A 29 -3.04 9.14 -5.59
CA LEU A 29 -2.77 9.89 -4.37
C LEU A 29 -4.05 10.23 -3.61
N TRP A 30 -5.12 10.55 -4.33
CA TRP A 30 -6.43 10.83 -3.74
C TRP A 30 -6.98 9.63 -2.96
N CYS A 31 -6.96 8.43 -3.54
CA CYS A 31 -7.40 7.21 -2.87
C CYS A 31 -6.58 6.92 -1.61
N LEU A 32 -5.25 7.15 -1.66
CA LEU A 32 -4.40 6.99 -0.49
C LEU A 32 -4.73 7.99 0.61
N ALA A 33 -4.97 9.25 0.26
CA ALA A 33 -5.33 10.28 1.23
C ALA A 33 -6.66 9.95 1.92
N LEU A 34 -7.68 9.53 1.16
CA LEU A 34 -8.97 9.12 1.70
C LEU A 34 -8.85 7.87 2.58
N LEU A 35 -8.02 6.90 2.19
CA LEU A 35 -7.77 5.70 2.98
C LEU A 35 -7.10 6.02 4.33
N VAL A 36 -6.05 6.86 4.31
CA VAL A 36 -5.36 7.31 5.53
C VAL A 36 -6.34 8.03 6.45
N HIS A 37 -7.16 8.93 5.89
CA HIS A 37 -8.17 9.66 6.65
C HIS A 37 -9.24 8.72 7.24
N LYS A 38 -9.73 7.75 6.46
CA LYS A 38 -10.71 6.74 6.91
C LYS A 38 -10.16 5.85 8.02
N CYS A 39 -8.86 5.59 8.03
CA CYS A 39 -8.20 4.81 9.09
C CYS A 39 -7.90 5.64 10.35
N GLN A 40 -7.97 6.96 10.28
CA GLN A 40 -7.81 7.84 11.42
C GLN A 40 -9.08 7.82 12.27
N ASN A 41 -9.16 6.82 13.16
CA ASN A 41 -10.30 6.67 14.06
C ASN A 41 -10.27 7.66 15.23
N GLN A 42 -9.09 8.20 15.57
CA GLN A 42 -8.90 9.12 16.68
C GLN A 42 -8.00 10.30 16.31
N PRO A 43 -8.31 11.49 16.85
CA PRO A 43 -7.59 12.72 16.56
C PRO A 43 -6.08 12.63 16.89
N SER A 44 -5.68 11.91 17.94
CA SER A 44 -4.29 11.77 18.41
C SER A 44 -3.57 10.48 18.01
N THR A 45 -3.88 9.90 16.85
CA THR A 45 -3.29 8.63 16.42
C THR A 45 -1.80 8.79 16.04
N SER A 46 -0.92 8.00 16.69
CA SER A 46 0.50 7.91 16.34
C SER A 46 0.71 7.46 14.88
N SER A 47 1.68 8.04 14.18
CA SER A 47 1.99 7.72 12.78
C SER A 47 2.21 6.23 12.54
N THR A 48 2.87 5.53 13.47
CA THR A 48 3.10 4.07 13.37
C THR A 48 1.80 3.28 13.49
N HIS A 49 0.91 3.68 14.40
CA HIS A 49 -0.39 3.06 14.55
C HIS A 49 -1.26 3.28 13.31
N LEU A 50 -1.27 4.50 12.79
CA LEU A 50 -1.99 4.86 11.58
C LEU A 50 -1.47 4.09 10.36
N PHE A 51 -0.15 3.97 10.21
CA PHE A 51 0.47 3.17 9.16
C PHE A 51 0.01 1.71 9.21
N ARG A 52 0.05 1.07 10.39
CA ARG A 52 -0.46 -0.29 10.57
C ARG A 52 -1.96 -0.40 10.28
N ALA A 53 -2.75 0.59 10.71
CA ALA A 53 -4.20 0.62 10.48
C ALA A 53 -4.54 0.68 8.98
N VAL A 54 -3.80 1.47 8.20
CA VAL A 54 -3.95 1.55 6.75
C VAL A 54 -3.71 0.19 6.10
N PHE A 55 -2.62 -0.49 6.45
CA PHE A 55 -2.34 -1.83 5.91
C PHE A 55 -3.34 -2.88 6.39
N ALA A 56 -3.86 -2.76 7.61
CA ALA A 56 -4.94 -3.62 8.10
C ALA A 56 -6.23 -3.43 7.30
N CYS A 57 -6.59 -2.17 6.99
CA CYS A 57 -7.75 -1.84 6.17
C CYS A 57 -7.61 -2.33 4.72
N LEU A 58 -6.41 -2.23 4.13
CA LEU A 58 -6.16 -2.81 2.80
C LEU A 58 -6.20 -4.34 2.81
N SER A 59 -5.66 -4.95 3.87
CA SER A 59 -5.60 -6.41 4.03
C SER A 59 -6.97 -7.04 4.23
N SER A 60 -7.92 -6.32 4.83
CA SER A 60 -9.31 -6.77 4.98
C SER A 60 -10.08 -6.82 3.66
N GLY A 61 -9.51 -6.27 2.58
CA GLY A 61 -10.11 -6.31 1.25
C GLY A 61 -11.11 -5.19 1.01
N ILE A 62 -10.95 -4.01 1.62
CA ILE A 62 -11.81 -2.83 1.37
C ILE A 62 -11.91 -2.44 -0.12
N LEU A 63 -10.92 -2.84 -0.94
CA LEU A 63 -10.89 -2.58 -2.38
C LEU A 63 -11.55 -3.68 -3.21
N LEU A 64 -11.99 -4.80 -2.64
CA LEU A 64 -12.56 -5.92 -3.40
C LEU A 64 -14.04 -5.66 -3.76
N PRO A 65 -14.49 -6.07 -4.96
CA PRO A 65 -15.84 -5.77 -5.47
C PRO A 65 -16.97 -6.42 -4.66
N ASN A 66 -16.68 -7.42 -3.85
CA ASN A 66 -17.67 -8.18 -3.06
C ASN A 66 -17.61 -7.89 -1.54
N HIS A 67 -16.94 -6.82 -1.10
CA HIS A 67 -16.91 -6.51 0.33
C HIS A 67 -18.27 -5.99 0.82
N ILE A 68 -18.66 -6.37 2.04
CA ILE A 68 -19.84 -5.82 2.74
C ILE A 68 -19.46 -4.41 3.19
N GLY A 69 -19.70 -3.42 2.34
CA GLY A 69 -19.49 -2.02 2.69
C GLY A 69 -19.39 -1.10 1.47
N PRO A 70 -19.46 0.21 1.68
CA PRO A 70 -19.07 1.17 0.68
C PRO A 70 -17.55 1.34 0.73
N GLY A 71 -16.87 1.13 -0.39
CA GLY A 71 -15.41 1.04 -0.51
C GLY A 71 -14.67 2.30 -0.04
N ILE A 72 -14.02 3.01 -0.95
CA ILE A 72 -13.47 4.33 -0.63
C ILE A 72 -14.39 5.34 -1.30
N ILE A 73 -15.39 5.82 -0.56
CA ILE A 73 -16.33 6.83 -1.08
C ILE A 73 -15.60 8.17 -1.20
N ASP A 74 -15.76 8.84 -2.33
CA ASP A 74 -15.28 10.20 -2.51
C ASP A 74 -16.23 11.20 -1.83
N PRO A 75 -15.79 11.96 -0.80
CA PRO A 75 -16.62 12.96 -0.14
C PRO A 75 -16.81 14.24 -0.98
N CYS A 76 -16.05 14.41 -2.06
CA CYS A 76 -16.15 15.58 -2.95
C CYS A 76 -17.19 15.39 -4.06
N GLU A 77 -17.70 14.17 -4.26
CA GLU A 77 -18.77 13.88 -5.19
C GLU A 77 -20.14 13.89 -4.51
N LYS A 78 -21.18 14.34 -5.24
CA LYS A 78 -22.56 14.34 -4.72
C LYS A 78 -23.16 12.94 -4.66
N GLU A 79 -22.75 12.08 -5.60
CA GLU A 79 -23.18 10.70 -5.70
C GLU A 79 -22.21 9.77 -4.94
N LEU A 80 -22.66 8.58 -4.55
CA LEU A 80 -21.83 7.58 -3.89
C LEU A 80 -20.85 6.93 -4.88
N VAL A 81 -19.77 7.64 -5.22
CA VAL A 81 -18.74 7.19 -6.14
C VAL A 81 -17.59 6.53 -5.38
N ASP A 82 -17.20 5.32 -5.79
CA ASP A 82 -15.98 4.67 -5.30
C ASP A 82 -14.76 5.32 -5.97
N ALA A 83 -13.93 5.98 -5.18
CA ALA A 83 -12.69 6.60 -5.61
C ALA A 83 -11.72 5.57 -6.22
N ALA A 84 -11.84 4.28 -5.85
CA ALA A 84 -10.99 3.22 -6.39
C ALA A 84 -11.57 2.53 -7.65
N ALA A 85 -12.72 2.97 -8.17
CA ALA A 85 -13.46 2.31 -9.26
C ALA A 85 -12.62 1.98 -10.51
N TYR A 86 -11.65 2.84 -10.85
CA TYR A 86 -10.77 2.67 -12.03
C TYR A 86 -9.83 1.45 -11.94
N LEU A 87 -9.64 0.86 -10.76
CA LEU A 87 -8.76 -0.29 -10.58
C LEU A 87 -9.37 -1.57 -11.14
N THR A 88 -8.57 -2.33 -11.88
CA THR A 88 -8.92 -3.68 -12.34
C THR A 88 -8.99 -4.67 -11.16
N LEU A 89 -9.70 -5.78 -11.33
CA LEU A 89 -9.78 -6.83 -10.31
C LEU A 89 -8.39 -7.38 -9.95
N GLU A 90 -7.52 -7.57 -10.94
CA GLU A 90 -6.16 -8.05 -10.75
C GLU A 90 -5.34 -7.09 -9.88
N GLN A 91 -5.39 -5.79 -10.18
CA GLN A 91 -4.71 -4.77 -9.37
C GLN A 91 -5.22 -4.76 -7.93
N ARG A 92 -6.54 -4.86 -7.72
CA ARG A 92 -7.15 -4.91 -6.39
C ARG A 92 -6.66 -6.12 -5.59
N LEU A 93 -6.63 -7.30 -6.20
CA LEU A 93 -6.13 -8.53 -5.58
C LEU A 93 -4.63 -8.43 -5.25
N ASN A 94 -3.83 -7.89 -6.16
CA ASN A 94 -2.40 -7.70 -5.95
C ASN A 94 -2.12 -6.72 -4.79
N ILE A 95 -2.87 -5.62 -4.70
CA ILE A 95 -2.77 -4.67 -3.58
C ILE A 95 -3.17 -5.34 -2.26
N THR A 96 -4.27 -6.08 -2.21
CA THR A 96 -4.72 -6.75 -0.98
C THR A 96 -3.73 -7.84 -0.54
N SER A 97 -3.24 -8.66 -1.47
CA SER A 97 -2.21 -9.67 -1.19
C SER A 97 -0.92 -9.05 -0.66
N TYR A 98 -0.45 -7.97 -1.31
CA TYR A 98 0.70 -7.20 -0.85
C TYR A 98 0.48 -6.62 0.55
N ALA A 99 -0.68 -6.00 0.80
CA ALA A 99 -1.00 -5.42 2.10
C ALA A 99 -1.01 -6.48 3.21
N GLN A 100 -1.54 -7.68 2.95
CA GLN A 100 -1.52 -8.78 3.90
C GLN A 100 -0.09 -9.22 4.25
N ASN A 101 0.82 -9.23 3.27
CA ASN A 101 2.23 -9.54 3.52
C ASN A 101 2.90 -8.45 4.37
N ILE A 102 2.72 -7.18 3.99
CA ILE A 102 3.27 -6.04 4.74
C ILE A 102 2.73 -6.01 6.18
N LEU A 103 1.43 -6.26 6.38
CA LEU A 103 0.85 -6.29 7.72
C LEU A 103 1.51 -7.35 8.60
N ARG A 104 1.82 -8.53 8.06
CA ARG A 104 2.59 -9.55 8.79
C ARG A 104 3.98 -9.04 9.16
N LEU A 105 4.70 -8.39 8.24
CA LEU A 105 6.00 -7.80 8.53
C LEU A 105 5.94 -6.71 9.62
N ILE A 106 4.89 -5.88 9.61
CA ILE A 106 4.64 -4.86 10.65
C ILE A 106 4.39 -5.51 12.02
N CYS A 107 3.60 -6.58 12.08
CA CYS A 107 3.34 -7.30 13.34
C CYS A 107 4.62 -7.94 13.93
N PHE A 108 5.60 -8.29 13.09
CA PHE A 108 6.92 -8.77 13.51
C PHE A 108 7.97 -7.65 13.65
N GLU A 109 7.56 -6.38 13.58
CA GLU A 109 8.43 -5.20 13.69
C GLU A 109 9.57 -5.15 12.66
N LYS A 110 9.43 -5.85 11.53
CA LYS A 110 10.43 -5.90 10.44
C LYS A 110 10.27 -4.74 9.45
N TYR A 111 10.27 -3.51 9.96
CA TYR A 111 10.11 -2.30 9.13
C TYR A 111 11.26 -2.11 8.15
N GLU A 112 12.47 -2.50 8.53
CA GLU A 112 13.64 -2.43 7.66
C GLU A 112 13.41 -3.19 6.36
N THR A 113 12.81 -4.39 6.44
CA THR A 113 12.50 -5.19 5.25
C THR A 113 11.47 -4.52 4.35
N ILE A 114 10.54 -3.74 4.90
CA ILE A 114 9.49 -3.04 4.13
C ILE A 114 10.11 -1.91 3.29
N PHE A 115 11.04 -1.14 3.86
CA PHE A 115 11.67 0.00 3.18
C PHE A 115 12.95 -0.38 2.40
N HIS A 116 13.65 -1.45 2.79
CA HIS A 116 14.88 -1.93 2.16
C HIS A 116 14.67 -3.05 1.11
N MET A 117 13.45 -3.32 0.63
CA MET A 117 13.22 -4.31 -0.45
C MET A 117 14.02 -4.04 -1.75
N LYS A 118 14.72 -2.90 -1.86
CA LYS A 118 15.62 -2.53 -2.96
C LYS A 118 16.89 -3.39 -3.08
N SER A 119 17.48 -3.92 -2.01
CA SER A 119 18.81 -4.55 -2.13
C SER A 119 18.75 -5.92 -2.83
N ASN A 120 17.72 -6.73 -2.55
CA ASN A 120 17.76 -8.15 -2.93
C ASN A 120 17.17 -8.44 -4.32
N GLN A 121 16.35 -7.55 -4.89
CA GLN A 121 15.84 -7.77 -6.26
C GLN A 121 16.83 -7.32 -7.33
N THR A 122 17.66 -6.31 -7.03
CA THR A 122 18.71 -5.84 -7.95
C THR A 122 19.83 -6.88 -8.09
N GLU A 123 20.13 -7.65 -7.05
CA GLU A 123 21.13 -8.74 -7.10
C GLU A 123 20.65 -10.00 -7.85
N GLN A 124 19.35 -10.30 -7.85
CA GLN A 124 18.84 -11.46 -8.62
C GLN A 124 18.80 -11.19 -10.13
N LEU A 125 18.66 -9.94 -10.55
CA LEU A 125 18.73 -9.54 -11.96
C LEU A 125 20.17 -9.56 -12.50
N SER A 126 21.19 -9.34 -11.66
CA SER A 126 22.61 -9.41 -12.07
C SER A 126 23.18 -10.84 -12.05
N MET A 127 22.63 -11.76 -11.24
CA MET A 127 23.05 -13.17 -11.25
C MET A 127 22.40 -14.01 -12.36
N ASN A 128 21.25 -13.62 -12.87
CA ASN A 128 20.55 -14.38 -13.93
C ASN A 128 21.09 -14.09 -15.35
N SER A 129 21.85 -13.00 -15.55
CA SER A 129 22.49 -12.68 -16.83
C SER A 129 23.84 -13.38 -17.04
N THR A 130 24.48 -13.90 -15.99
CA THR A 130 25.79 -14.55 -16.07
C THR A 130 25.74 -16.06 -16.28
N LEU A 131 24.55 -16.67 -16.25
CA LEU A 131 24.36 -18.11 -16.46
C LEU A 131 23.92 -18.49 -17.90
N GLY A 132 23.71 -17.49 -18.77
CA GLY A 132 23.22 -17.69 -20.14
C GLY A 132 24.28 -17.99 -21.21
N ASP A 133 25.56 -17.71 -20.95
CA ASP A 133 26.59 -17.67 -22.01
C ASP A 133 27.53 -18.90 -22.08
N ASN A 134 27.35 -19.92 -21.23
CA ASN A 134 28.28 -21.08 -21.14
C ASN A 134 27.68 -22.43 -21.58
N LYS A 135 26.87 -22.47 -22.64
CA LYS A 135 26.49 -23.71 -23.33
C LYS A 135 26.50 -23.57 -24.85
N MET A 136 27.69 -23.47 -25.41
CA MET A 136 27.98 -23.89 -26.79
C MET A 136 29.37 -24.54 -26.82
N GLU A 137 29.46 -25.77 -26.30
CA GLU A 137 30.46 -26.76 -26.68
C GLU A 137 29.74 -28.06 -27.05
#